data_AF-A0A451G5R4-F1
#
_entry.id   AF-A0A451G5R4-F1
#
_cell.length_a   1.000
_cell.length_b   1.000
_cell.length_c   1.000
_cell.angle_alpha   90.00
_cell.angle_beta   90.00
_cell.angle_gamma   90.00
#
_symmetry.space_group_name_H-M   'P 1'
#
loop_
_entity.id
_entity.type
_entity.pdbx_description
1 polymer ?
#
loop_
_entity_poly.entity_id
_entity_poly.type
_entity_poly.pdbx_seq_one_letter_code
_entity_poly.pdbx_strand_id
1 'polypeptide(L)' 'SALGLPLLVSVSRKSFLGATVGLPVKDLGPASLAAEL' A
#
# COMPACT_ATOMS: atom_id res chain seq x y z
N SER A 1 7.29 -0.05 17.07
CA SER A 1 7.93 1.06 16.32
C SER A 1 9.28 1.33 16.95
N ALA A 2 10.36 1.38 16.17
CA ALA A 2 11.69 1.75 16.66
C ALA A 2 11.73 3.16 17.30
N LEU A 3 10.70 3.98 17.05
CA LEU A 3 10.54 5.34 17.54
C LEU A 3 9.63 5.45 18.78
N GLY A 4 9.04 4.36 19.27
CA GLY A 4 8.13 4.39 20.43
C GLY A 4 6.78 5.10 20.20
N LEU A 5 6.52 5.59 18.98
CA LEU A 5 5.29 6.30 18.62
C LEU A 5 4.36 5.42 17.76
N PRO A 6 3.03 5.63 17.81
CA PRO A 6 2.08 5.06 16.86
C PRO A 6 2.47 5.42 15.43
N LEU A 7 2.40 4.46 14.52
CA LEU A 7 2.69 4.66 13.11
C LEU A 7 1.40 4.61 12.31
N LEU A 8 1.14 5.69 11.58
CA LEU A 8 0.13 5.71 10.54
C LEU A 8 0.79 5.38 9.21
N VAL A 9 0.35 4.28 8.59
CA VAL A 9 0.84 3.85 7.28
C VAL A 9 -0.30 3.99 6.29
N SER A 10 -0.03 4.65 5.16
CA SER A 10 -0.98 4.79 4.07
C SER A 10 -0.38 4.12 2.84
N VAL A 11 -1.05 3.09 2.33
CA VAL A 11 -0.61 2.33 1.14
C VAL A 11 -1.58 2.45 -0.04
N SER A 12 -2.76 3.03 0.20
CA SER A 12 -3.86 3.07 -0.78
C SER A 12 -3.41 3.58 -2.15
N ARG A 13 -3.48 2.70 -3.15
CA ARG A 13 -3.27 2.98 -4.59
C ARG A 13 -1.95 3.70 -4.92
N LYS A 14 -0.93 3.54 -4.09
CA LYS A 14 0.39 4.10 -4.37
C LYS A 14 1.04 3.44 -5.60
N SER A 15 1.83 4.21 -6.34
CA SER A 15 2.45 3.77 -7.60
C SER A 15 3.32 2.53 -7.47
N PHE A 16 3.98 2.33 -6.33
CA PHE A 16 4.80 1.13 -6.10
C PHE A 16 3.98 -0.17 -6.17
N LEU A 17 2.70 -0.14 -5.77
CA LEU A 17 1.80 -1.30 -5.90
C LEU A 17 1.51 -1.59 -7.38
N GLY A 18 1.30 -0.56 -8.19
CA GLY A 18 1.17 -0.73 -9.65
C GLY A 18 2.42 -1.33 -10.27
N ALA A 19 3.60 -0.92 -9.80
CA ALA A 19 4.87 -1.47 -10.26
C ALA A 19 5.10 -2.94 -9.83
N THR A 20 4.64 -3.34 -8.64
CA THR A 20 4.82 -4.71 -8.14
C THR A 20 3.82 -5.69 -8.74
N VAL A 21 2.56 -5.31 -8.93
CA VAL A 21 1.51 -6.21 -9.43
C VAL A 21 1.22 -6.06 -10.94
N GLY A 22 1.79 -5.05 -11.60
CA GLY A 22 1.61 -4.82 -13.03
C GLY A 22 0.21 -4.35 -13.42
N LEU A 23 -0.55 -3.76 -12.49
CA LEU A 23 -1.94 -3.33 -12.69
C LEU A 23 -2.06 -1.80 -12.72
N PRO A 24 -3.02 -1.24 -13.48
CA PRO A 24 -3.30 0.19 -13.46
C PRO A 24 -3.98 0.60 -12.15
N VAL A 25 -3.91 1.89 -11.80
CA VAL A 25 -4.37 2.45 -10.51
C VAL A 25 -5.81 2.06 -10.13
N LYS A 26 -6.71 1.97 -11.13
CA LYS A 26 -8.11 1.59 -10.92
C LYS A 26 -8.30 0.18 -10.35
N ASP A 27 -7.34 -0.72 -10.59
CA ASP A 27 -7.41 -2.13 -10.24
C ASP A 27 -6.56 -2.46 -9.00
N LEU A 28 -5.98 -1.45 -8.34
CA LEU A 28 -5.09 -1.63 -7.17
C LEU A 28 -5.83 -1.80 -5.84
N GLY A 29 -7.16 -1.92 -5.81
CA GLY A 29 -7.92 -2.13 -4.58
C GLY A 29 -7.43 -3.34 -3.77
N PRO A 30 -7.38 -4.55 -4.37
CA PRO A 30 -6.87 -5.74 -3.69
C PRO A 30 -5.41 -5.62 -3.26
N ALA A 31 -4.55 -5.04 -4.10
CA ALA A 31 -3.14 -4.84 -3.77
C ALA A 31 -2.94 -3.84 -2.62
N SER A 32 -3.79 -2.82 -2.54
CA SER A 32 -3.78 -1.85 -1.44
C SER A 32 -4.13 -2.53 -0.13
N LEU A 33 -5.19 -3.35 -0.12
CA LEU A 33 -5.63 -4.09 1.06
C LEU A 33 -4.58 -5.11 1.52
N ALA A 34 -3.94 -5.81 0.58
CA ALA A 34 -2.86 -6.75 0.90
C ALA A 34 -1.64 -6.05 1.57
N ALA A 35 -1.43 -4.76 1.30
CA ALA A 35 -0.33 -3.98 1.86
C ALA A 35 -0.67 -3.27 3.18
N GLU A 36 -1.89 -3.42 3.70
CA GLU A 36 -2.33 -2.87 5.00
C GLU A 36 -2.00 -3.80 6.19
N LEU A 37 -1.41 -4.97 5.93
CA LEU A 37 -0.93 -5.95 6.92
C LEU A 37 0.43 -5.56 7.52
#